data_AF-A0A0D7Q222-F1
#
_entry.id   AF-A0A0D7Q222-F1
#
_cell.length_a   1.000
_cell.length_b   1.000
_cell.length_c   1.000
_cell.angle_alpha   90.00
_cell.angle_beta   90.00
_cell.angle_gamma   90.00
#
_symmetry.space_group_name_H-M   'P 1'
#
loop_
_entity.id
_entity.type
_entity.pdbx_description
1 polymer ?
#
loop_
_entity_poly.entity_id
_entity_poly.type
_entity_poly.pdbx_seq_one_letter_code
_entity_poly.pdbx_strand_id
1 'polypeptide(L)' 'MRELDEAIRAERINADLAELARLRKYLLSSRVAPLAGRQLIDAIDDYVEKLTGDRRSLHAQNHSIGGG' A
#
# COMPACT_ATOMS: atom_id res chain seq x y z
N MET A 1 19.00 -22.93 -3.15
CA MET A 1 17.52 -23.06 -3.25
C MET A 1 16.81 -22.04 -2.34
N ARG A 2 17.12 -21.95 -1.05
CA ARG A 2 16.45 -21.02 -0.10
C ARG A 2 16.45 -19.53 -0.51
N GLU A 3 17.53 -19.04 -1.11
CA GLU A 3 17.63 -17.62 -1.53
C GLU A 3 16.75 -17.28 -2.75
N LEU A 4 16.50 -18.25 -3.64
CA LEU A 4 15.62 -18.05 -4.78
C LEU A 4 14.16 -17.97 -4.34
N ASP A 5 13.76 -18.82 -3.38
CA ASP A 5 12.43 -18.78 -2.78
C ASP A 5 12.16 -17.46 -2.05
N GLU A 6 13.18 -16.89 -1.40
CA GLU A 6 13.09 -15.61 -0.70
C GLU A 6 13.01 -14.42 -1.66
N ALA A 7 13.79 -14.43 -2.75
CA ALA A 7 13.68 -13.43 -3.81
C ALA A 7 12.32 -13.45 -4.52
N ILE A 8 11.79 -14.65 -4.82
CA ILE A 8 10.45 -14.81 -5.40
C ILE A 8 9.37 -14.31 -4.43
N ARG A 9 9.53 -14.57 -3.14
CA ARG A 9 8.61 -14.07 -2.11
C ARG A 9 8.66 -12.55 -2.00
N ALA A 10 9.86 -11.96 -2.02
CA ALA A 10 10.03 -10.51 -2.00
C ALA A 10 9.40 -9.85 -3.23
N GLU A 11 9.59 -10.43 -4.43
CA GLU A 11 8.99 -9.90 -5.66
C GLU A 11 7.45 -9.94 -5.63
N ARG A 12 6.87 -11.03 -5.10
CA ARG A 12 5.42 -11.11 -4.89
C ARG A 12 4.91 -10.08 -3.90
N ILE A 13 5.61 -9.89 -2.79
CA ILE A 13 5.27 -8.86 -1.79
C ILE A 13 5.34 -7.47 -2.43
N ASN A 14 6.36 -7.18 -3.25
CA ASN A 14 6.47 -5.90 -3.94
C ASN A 14 5.34 -5.67 -4.95
N ALA A 15 4.96 -6.70 -5.71
CA ALA A 15 3.82 -6.63 -6.63
C ALA A 15 2.50 -6.36 -5.89
N ASP A 16 2.28 -7.04 -4.77
CA ASP A 16 1.12 -6.83 -3.91
C ASP A 16 1.09 -5.41 -3.35
N LEU A 17 2.23 -4.90 -2.85
CA LEU A 17 2.33 -3.54 -2.32
C LEU A 17 2.05 -2.47 -3.39
N ALA A 18 2.50 -2.69 -4.62
CA ALA A 18 2.24 -1.78 -5.73
C ALA A 18 0.74 -1.70 -6.07
N GLU A 19 0.04 -2.83 -6.03
CA GLU A 19 -1.40 -2.87 -6.30
C GLU A 19 -2.21 -2.27 -5.13
N LEU A 20 -1.83 -2.55 -3.89
CA LEU A 20 -2.43 -1.93 -2.70
C LEU A 20 -2.26 -0.40 -2.71
N ALA A 21 -1.11 0.10 -3.16
CA ALA A 21 -0.88 1.53 -3.32
C ALA A 21 -1.86 2.16 -4.33
N ARG A 22 -2.09 1.50 -5.46
CA ARG A 22 -3.05 1.95 -6.48
C ARG A 22 -4.48 1.94 -5.96
N LEU A 23 -4.88 0.87 -5.25
CA LEU A 23 -6.21 0.76 -4.66
C LEU A 23 -6.44 1.83 -3.59
N ARG A 24 -5.47 2.06 -2.72
CA ARG A 24 -5.51 3.13 -1.70
C ARG A 24 -5.66 4.51 -2.35
N LYS A 25 -4.90 4.79 -3.41
CA LYS A 25 -5.01 6.04 -4.18
C LYS A 25 -6.38 6.18 -4.84
N TYR A 26 -6.90 5.11 -5.44
CA TYR A 26 -8.24 5.10 -6.02
C TYR A 26 -9.30 5.42 -4.97
N LEU A 27 -9.25 4.76 -3.80
CA LEU A 27 -10.19 5.00 -2.69
C LEU A 27 -10.10 6.43 -2.13
N LEU A 28 -8.91 7.02 -2.06
CA LEU A 28 -8.73 8.43 -1.67
C LEU A 28 -9.28 9.41 -2.71
N SER A 29 -9.15 9.09 -4.00
CA SER A 29 -9.61 9.93 -5.11
C SER A 29 -11.09 9.75 -5.46
N SER A 30 -11.67 8.61 -5.10
CA SER A 30 -13.02 8.23 -5.45
C SER A 30 -14.01 8.82 -4.44
N ARG A 31 -15.15 9.32 -4.93
CA ARG A 31 -16.27 9.79 -4.08
C ARG A 31 -17.07 8.62 -3.48
N VAL A 32 -16.47 7.43 -3.34
CA VAL A 32 -17.09 6.29 -2.66
C VAL A 32 -17.40 6.74 -1.23
N ALA A 33 -18.60 6.41 -0.76
CA ALA A 33 -19.14 6.81 0.54
C ALA A 33 -18.03 6.99 1.60
N PRO A 34 -17.86 8.20 2.18
CA PRO A 34 -16.67 8.56 2.97
C PRO A 34 -16.30 7.56 4.07
N LEU A 35 -17.31 6.90 4.64
CA LEU A 35 -17.15 5.90 5.69
C LEU A 35 -16.65 4.54 5.18
N ALA A 36 -17.11 4.09 4.02
CA ALA A 36 -16.71 2.81 3.42
C ALA A 36 -15.31 2.93 2.81
N GLY A 37 -15.01 4.05 2.15
CA GLY A 37 -13.67 4.34 1.65
C GLY A 37 -12.63 4.37 2.78
N ARG A 38 -12.97 4.96 3.93
CA ARG A 38 -12.06 5.02 5.08
C ARG A 38 -11.75 3.65 5.67
N GLN A 39 -12.77 2.81 5.88
CA GLN A 39 -12.58 1.44 6.40
C GLN A 39 -11.70 0.58 5.47
N LEU A 40 -11.86 0.74 4.15
CA LEU A 40 -11.03 0.03 3.19
C LEU A 40 -9.58 0.53 3.19
N ILE A 41 -9.35 1.84 3.35
CA ILE A 41 -8.00 2.40 3.49
C ILE A 41 -7.33 1.85 4.76
N ASP A 42 -8.03 1.85 5.90
CA ASP A 42 -7.49 1.35 7.15
C ASP A 42 -7.16 -0.16 7.06
N ALA A 43 -7.99 -0.95 6.38
CA ALA A 43 -7.73 -2.38 6.13
C ALA A 43 -6.53 -2.62 5.21
N ILE A 44 -6.31 -1.77 4.21
CA ILE A 44 -5.11 -1.81 3.36
C ILE A 44 -3.86 -1.52 4.21
N ASP A 45 -3.90 -0.46 5.03
CA ASP A 45 -2.78 -0.06 5.88
C ASP A 45 -2.44 -1.16 6.92
N ASP A 46 -3.46 -1.84 7.49
CA ASP A 46 -3.29 -2.99 8.40
C ASP A 46 -2.64 -4.21 7.70
N TYR A 47 -3.01 -4.49 6.45
CA TYR A 47 -2.43 -5.60 5.69
C TYR A 47 -0.97 -5.33 5.33
N VAL A 48 -0.67 -4.09 4.95
CA VAL A 48 0.71 -3.63 4.70
C VAL A 48 1.57 -3.78 5.95
N GLU A 49 1.06 -3.36 7.12
CA GLU A 49 1.75 -3.53 8.40
C GLU A 49 2.10 -5.00 8.68
N LYS A 50 1.21 -5.94 8.35
CA LYS A 50 1.47 -7.38 8.48
C LYS A 50 2.52 -7.90 7.50
N LEU A 51 2.63 -7.32 6.32
CA LEU A 51 3.59 -7.72 5.29
C LEU A 51 4.98 -7.13 5.51
N THR A 52 5.06 -5.87 5.93
CA THR A 52 6.30 -5.09 5.95
C THR A 52 6.77 -4.70 7.36
N GLY A 53 5.91 -4.81 8.37
CA GLY A 53 6.14 -4.24 9.69
C GLY A 53 5.98 -2.72 9.75
N ASP A 54 5.63 -2.06 8.63
CA ASP A 54 5.44 -0.62 8.54
C ASP A 54 4.10 -0.27 7.90
N ARG A 55 3.14 0.11 8.75
CA ARG A 55 1.80 0.59 8.37
C ARG A 55 1.84 1.77 7.38
N ARG A 56 2.88 2.59 7.43
CA ARG A 56 3.00 3.81 6.62
C ARG A 56 3.81 3.60 5.33
N SER A 57 4.18 2.36 5.02
CA SER A 57 4.93 2.04 3.81
C SER A 57 4.25 2.57 2.53
N LEU A 58 2.91 2.66 2.50
CA LEU A 58 2.16 3.24 1.38
C LEU A 58 1.91 4.76 1.47
N HIS A 59 2.23 5.42 2.59
CA HIS A 59 2.03 6.86 2.79
C HIS A 59 3.09 7.72 2.11
N ALA A 60 4.31 7.21 1.96
CA ALA A 60 5.48 7.98 1.51
C ALA A 60 5.41 8.46 0.05
N GLN A 61 4.50 7.93 -0.77
CA GLN A 61 4.46 8.23 -2.21
C GLN A 61 3.86 9.60 -2.57
N ASN A 62 3.41 10.41 -1.59
CA ASN A 62 2.77 11.71 -1.84
C ASN A 62 3.58 12.93 -1.38
N HIS A 63 4.83 12.78 -0.93
CA HIS A 63 5.63 13.93 -0.49
C HIS A 63 6.65 14.38 -1.53
N SER A 64 6.14 14.89 -2.64
CA SER A 64 6.83 15.93 -3.43
C SER A 64 5.95 17.17 -3.41
N ILE A 65 5.88 17.85 -2.26
CA ILE A 65 5.51 19.26 -2.22
C ILE A 65 6.75 20.03 -2.70
N GLY A 66 6.89 20.20 -4.01
CA GLY A 66 7.54 21.40 -4.57
C GLY A 66 6.43 22.44 -4.73
N GLY A 67 6.52 23.69 -4.27
CA GLY A 67 7.71 24.54 -4.27
C GLY A 67 7.82 25.18 -5.65
N GLY A 68 7.05 26.25 -5.89
CA GLY A 68 7.03 27.01 -7.14
C GLY A 68 5.81 27.93 -7.23
#